data_AF-A0A842PC79-F1
#
_entry.id   AF-A0A842PC79-F1
#
_cell.length_a   1.000
_cell.length_b   1.000
_cell.length_c   1.000
_cell.angle_alpha   90.00
_cell.angle_beta   90.00
_cell.angle_gamma   90.00
#
_symmetry.space_group_name_H-M   'P 1'
#
loop_
_entity.id
_entity.type
_entity.pdbx_description
1 polymer ?
#
loop_
_entity_poly.entity_id
_entity_poly.type
_entity_poly.pdbx_seq_one_letter_code
_entity_poly.pdbx_strand_id
1 'polypeptide(L)' 'IITDGESYRKFLKPGDKPEAEFEIRPQKVTAREYCSIHGLWKSS' A
#
# COMPACT_ATOMS: atom_id res chain seq x y z
N ILE A 1 -0.08 -2.99 0.83
CA ILE A 1 0.14 -3.55 2.18
C ILE A 1 0.77 -4.94 2.07
N ILE A 2 1.76 -5.25 2.89
CA ILE A 2 2.24 -6.63 3.11
C ILE A 2 1.95 -6.98 4.56
N THR A 3 1.40 -8.17 4.79
CA THR A 3 1.23 -8.73 6.13
C THR A 3 1.21 -10.25 6.05
N ASP A 4 1.74 -10.94 7.06
CA ASP A 4 1.55 -12.38 7.27
C ASP A 4 1.78 -13.27 6.02
N GLY A 5 2.75 -12.90 5.17
CA GLY A 5 3.08 -13.60 3.92
C GLY A 5 2.25 -13.21 2.69
N GLU A 6 1.22 -12.38 2.88
CA GLU A 6 0.30 -11.92 1.85
C GLU A 6 0.61 -10.48 1.39
N SER A 7 0.19 -10.15 0.16
CA SER A 7 0.32 -8.80 -0.37
C SER A 7 -0.99 -8.29 -0.97
N TYR A 8 -1.45 -7.16 -0.45
CA TYR A 8 -2.65 -6.47 -0.87
C TYR A 8 -2.28 -5.19 -1.62
N ARG A 9 -2.89 -4.94 -2.79
CA ARG A 9 -2.57 -3.80 -3.66
C ARG A 9 -3.84 -3.14 -4.17
N LYS A 10 -3.85 -1.80 -4.13
CA LYS A 10 -4.82 -0.95 -4.80
C LYS A 10 -4.08 -0.13 -5.84
N PHE A 11 -4.56 -0.16 -7.08
CA PHE A 11 -4.10 0.76 -8.11
C PHE A 11 -4.97 2.02 -8.07
N LEU A 12 -4.31 3.17 -8.08
CA LEU A 12 -4.94 4.48 -8.16
C LEU A 12 -4.79 5.03 -9.58
N LYS A 13 -5.78 5.80 -10.03
CA LYS A 13 -5.72 6.57 -11.27
C LYS A 13 -5.40 8.03 -10.96
N PRO A 14 -4.88 8.79 -11.93
CA PRO A 14 -4.79 10.24 -11.79
C PRO A 14 -6.14 10.85 -11.41
N GLY A 15 -6.16 11.69 -10.37
CA GLY A 15 -7.38 12.29 -9.82
C GLY A 15 -8.02 11.51 -8.67
N ASP A 16 -7.66 10.24 -8.46
CA ASP A 16 -8.03 9.53 -7.23
C ASP A 16 -7.26 10.14 -6.05
N LYS A 17 -7.86 10.07 -4.86
CA LYS A 17 -7.14 10.42 -3.63
C LYS A 17 -5.96 9.45 -3.42
N PRO A 18 -4.81 9.91 -2.90
CA PRO A 18 -3.64 9.08 -2.62
C PRO A 18 -3.83 8.24 -1.35
N GLU A 19 -4.93 7.50 -1.25
CA GLU A 19 -5.30 6.69 -0.09
C GLU A 19 -5.90 5.35 -0.53
N ALA A 20 -5.76 4.34 0.32
CA ALA A 20 -6.38 3.03 0.14
C ALA A 20 -6.63 2.39 1.51
N GLU A 21 -7.82 1.82 1.67
CA GLU A 21 -8.22 1.11 2.87
C GLU A 21 -8.24 -0.40 2.61
N PHE A 22 -7.76 -1.18 3.57
CA PHE A 22 -7.71 -2.63 3.51
C PHE A 22 -8.23 -3.18 4.83
N GLU A 23 -9.37 -3.85 4.81
CA GLU A 23 -9.94 -4.49 5.99
C GLU A 23 -9.25 -5.85 6.23
N ILE A 24 -8.18 -5.81 7.01
CA ILE A 24 -7.34 -6.97 7.33
C ILE A 24 -7.11 -7.05 8.85
N ARG A 25 -6.81 -8.25 9.38
CA ARG A 25 -6.45 -8.47 10.80
C ARG A 25 -5.00 -8.95 10.96
N PRO A 26 -4.01 -8.09 10.68
CA PRO A 26 -2.60 -8.45 10.64
C PRO A 26 -1.94 -8.46 12.02
N GLN A 27 -0.92 -9.29 12.22
CA GLN A 27 -0.03 -9.16 13.37
C GLN A 27 1.05 -8.08 13.16
N LYS A 28 1.54 -7.94 11.91
CA LYS A 28 2.51 -6.92 11.50
C LYS A 28 2.15 -6.37 10.13
N VAL A 29 2.34 -5.07 9.94
CA VAL A 29 1.97 -4.38 8.70
C VAL A 29 3.19 -3.69 8.11
N THR A 30 3.37 -3.81 6.80
CA THR A 30 4.25 -2.92 6.05
C THR A 30 3.44 -2.22 4.96
N ALA A 31 3.36 -0.90 5.05
CA ALA A 31 2.80 -0.05 4.02
C ALA A 31 3.86 0.26 2.96
N ARG A 32 3.45 0.21 1.69
CA ARG A 32 4.27 0.62 0.55
C ARG A 32 3.41 1.39 -0.41
N GLU A 33 3.97 2.46 -0.97
CA GLU A 33 3.41 3.18 -2.11
C GLU A 33 4.46 3.29 -3.22
N TYR A 34 4.00 3.42 -4.45
CA TYR A 34 4.87 3.62 -5.60
C TYR A 34 4.42 4.87 -6.36
N CYS A 35 5.24 5.91 -6.32
CA CYS A 35 5.06 7.10 -7.11
C CYS A 35 5.70 6.89 -8.50
N SER A 36 4.99 7.21 -9.57
CA SER A 36 5.51 7.08 -10.94
C SER A 36 6.75 7.94 -11.21
N ILE A 37 6.96 9.00 -10.43
CA ILE A 37 8.10 9.93 -10.55
C ILE A 37 9.19 9.59 -9.52
N HIS A 38 8.81 9.33 -8.27
CA HIS A 38 9.76 9.20 -7.14
C HIS A 38 10.04 7.76 -6.72
N GLY A 39 9.40 6.77 -7.35
CA GLY A 39 9.62 5.36 -7.09
C GLY A 39 8.96 4.86 -5.80
N LEU A 40 9.59 3.85 -5.18
CA LEU A 40 9.03 3.07 -4.08
C LEU A 40 9.30 3.73 -2.72
N TRP A 41 8.24 3.88 -1.93
CA TRP A 41 8.30 4.32 -0.53
C TRP A 41 7.74 3.21 0.36
N LYS A 42 8.29 3.06 1.58
CA LYS A 42 7.88 2.03 2.53
C LYS A 42 7.91 2.52 3.98
N SER A 43 6.98 2.02 4.79
CA SER A 43 6.95 2.20 6.25
C SER A 43 6.41 0.93 6.92
N SER A 44 6.89 0.61 8.11
CA SER A 44 6.58 -0.63 8.86
C SER A 44 6.32 -0.33 10.32
#